data_AF-A0A5B8NRW6-F1
#
_entry.id   AF-A0A5B8NRW6-F1
#
_cell.length_a   1.000
_cell.length_b   1.000
_cell.length_c   1.000
_cell.angle_alpha   90.00
_cell.angle_beta   90.00
_cell.angle_gamma   90.00
#
_symmetry.space_group_name_H-M   'P 1'
#
loop_
_entity.id
_entity.type
_entity.pdbx_description
1 polymer ?
#
loop_
_entity_poly.entity_id
_entity_poly.type
_entity_poly.pdbx_seq_one_letter_code
_entity_poly.pdbx_strand_id
1 'polypeptide(L)'
;MTETNFTQYAVILGEYLLQSPSQTKELIAQNVEASLKYFLNFINKEVLINFATEQLEIAKIPKKTKKDEIINLVIKTADYQSLKEFFSENTDSFALHPTQLEAILACSKTERRRWTEEERLPILYYDEFKYGVYPVYDLVGTVALRDQVSQWRQEYEQKKSQRRKEAAKVAKTSRQQSNKQREEKLLKLELDKKYWGNFAELFELAYWVVVGHQLSELYRDKAKRAKTKGQKYCQTAQELETFKGSAIALLACSNYTTLNFHFSGDYPPDIVWHQQGWTAYFEAETGKNNLKGFYICELKVPTISERALFLIPSHKQEHYGLPFPENLVPKEIDNPQASYTFWREDTPIEDGKFFTPKQVKEAINRCLATQDLAKLEANREQKFAHLAQIAKDNRAEILEEQRYTATLFRKQFQQRLQQRKHYWLTHFPQLSRYFELAELTRWVSRGAKSLQEHNLSESANKFYQLKNRAIAILNTCPLAKLSFYRPQYPDYGYYDHYEDQFIVQVKDYYALFSTEIIVPNSSHADDCFQFHTPYTIGKNIFPPIKNLEQVNHVEKQGRFRFGHPLTNLELLIFNPEEIENQILGLLNQFSAEEIHYRRQEKFSDIAQEK
;
A
#
# COMPACT_ATOMS: atom_id res chain seq x y z
N MET A 1 -37.51 -0.99 28.50
CA MET A 1 -38.34 0.22 28.29
C MET A 1 -38.36 0.47 26.80
N THR A 2 -39.53 0.56 26.17
CA THR A 2 -39.64 0.80 24.72
C THR A 2 -39.18 2.23 24.41
N GLU A 3 -38.35 2.41 23.39
CA GLU A 3 -37.86 3.73 22.93
C GLU A 3 -39.01 4.73 22.69
N THR A 4 -40.21 4.22 22.39
CA THR A 4 -41.44 4.98 22.16
C THR A 4 -41.84 5.87 23.35
N ASN A 5 -41.67 5.41 24.59
CA ASN A 5 -42.09 6.18 25.77
C ASN A 5 -41.16 7.36 26.04
N PHE A 6 -39.85 7.20 25.77
CA PHE A 6 -38.88 8.28 25.94
C PHE A 6 -39.19 9.46 25.01
N THR A 7 -39.30 9.20 23.71
CA THR A 7 -39.48 10.26 22.69
C THR A 7 -40.78 11.03 22.93
N GLN A 8 -41.86 10.34 23.27
CA GLN A 8 -43.14 10.98 23.57
C GLN A 8 -43.04 11.92 24.79
N TYR A 9 -42.49 11.43 25.91
CA TYR A 9 -42.32 12.26 27.10
C TYR A 9 -41.32 13.40 26.90
N ALA A 10 -40.26 13.17 26.11
CA ALA A 10 -39.26 14.19 25.79
C ALA A 10 -39.88 15.38 25.05
N VAL A 11 -40.73 15.09 24.06
CA VAL A 11 -41.46 16.10 23.29
C VAL A 11 -42.43 16.86 24.19
N ILE A 12 -43.25 16.15 24.98
CA ILE A 12 -44.23 16.78 25.88
C ILE A 12 -43.55 17.70 26.88
N LEU A 13 -42.45 17.23 27.49
CA LEU A 13 -41.68 18.01 28.45
C LEU A 13 -41.01 19.23 27.79
N GLY A 14 -40.36 19.05 26.64
CA GLY A 14 -39.73 20.16 25.94
C GLY A 14 -40.74 21.23 25.51
N GLU A 15 -41.89 20.83 24.97
CA GLU A 15 -42.98 21.74 24.61
C GLU A 15 -43.52 22.48 25.85
N TYR A 16 -43.71 21.77 26.97
CA TYR A 16 -44.07 22.39 28.24
C TYR A 16 -43.06 23.46 28.65
N LEU A 17 -41.76 23.15 28.64
CA LEU A 17 -40.67 24.06 29.03
C LEU A 17 -40.49 25.25 28.05
N LEU A 18 -40.97 25.15 26.81
CA LEU A 18 -40.93 26.22 25.82
C LEU A 18 -42.15 27.17 25.87
N GLN A 19 -43.29 26.73 26.40
CA GLN A 19 -44.52 27.51 26.42
C GLN A 19 -44.50 28.68 27.43
N SER A 20 -45.27 29.72 27.14
CA SER A 20 -45.54 30.80 28.10
C SER A 20 -46.58 30.36 29.16
N PRO A 21 -46.48 30.83 30.42
CA PRO A 21 -47.32 30.38 31.55
C PRO A 21 -48.84 30.46 31.36
N SER A 22 -49.32 31.22 30.39
CA SER A 22 -50.74 31.49 30.14
C SER A 22 -51.46 30.44 29.27
N GLN A 23 -50.76 29.52 28.61
CA GLN A 23 -51.34 28.61 27.61
C GLN A 23 -51.63 27.17 28.10
N THR A 24 -51.27 26.82 29.33
CA THR A 24 -51.06 25.41 29.73
C THR A 24 -52.18 24.77 30.56
N LYS A 25 -53.40 25.34 30.63
CA LYS A 25 -54.26 25.04 31.78
C LYS A 25 -55.17 23.81 31.78
N GLU A 26 -55.55 23.17 30.67
CA GLU A 26 -56.62 22.14 30.80
C GLU A 26 -56.46 20.80 30.06
N LEU A 27 -55.66 20.67 28.98
CA LEU A 27 -55.52 19.38 28.27
C LEU A 27 -54.19 18.64 28.51
N ILE A 28 -53.23 19.30 29.15
CA ILE A 28 -51.82 18.86 29.19
C ILE A 28 -51.40 18.31 30.56
N ALA A 29 -52.17 18.55 31.63
CA ALA A 29 -51.76 18.30 33.01
C ALA A 29 -51.33 16.85 33.28
N GLN A 30 -52.09 15.84 32.82
CA GLN A 30 -51.79 14.43 33.11
C GLN A 30 -50.56 13.91 32.33
N ASN A 31 -50.40 14.32 31.07
CA ASN A 31 -49.28 13.89 30.25
C ASN A 31 -47.98 14.61 30.62
N VAL A 32 -48.06 15.88 31.05
CA VAL A 32 -46.91 16.61 31.58
C VAL A 32 -46.50 16.07 32.94
N GLU A 33 -47.42 15.77 33.85
CA GLU A 33 -47.08 15.16 35.13
C GLU A 33 -46.34 13.82 34.92
N ALA A 34 -46.84 12.96 34.03
CA ALA A 34 -46.16 11.71 33.69
C ALA A 34 -44.77 11.93 33.09
N SER A 35 -44.62 12.94 32.21
CA SER A 35 -43.33 13.29 31.59
C SER A 35 -42.34 13.86 32.61
N LEU A 36 -42.78 14.80 33.45
CA LEU A 36 -41.98 15.36 34.55
C LEU A 36 -41.52 14.26 35.49
N LYS A 37 -42.42 13.36 35.89
CA LYS A 37 -42.09 12.23 36.75
C LYS A 37 -41.06 11.31 36.11
N TYR A 38 -41.21 11.03 34.82
CA TYR A 38 -40.27 10.22 34.05
C TYR A 38 -38.87 10.86 34.02
N PHE A 39 -38.78 12.16 33.71
CA PHE A 39 -37.49 12.84 33.58
C PHE A 39 -36.82 13.13 34.92
N LEU A 40 -37.57 13.56 35.94
CA LEU A 40 -37.02 13.77 37.28
C LEU A 40 -36.46 12.47 37.89
N ASN A 41 -36.90 11.30 37.42
CA ASN A 41 -36.32 10.04 37.83
C ASN A 41 -34.88 9.79 37.32
N PHE A 42 -34.37 10.58 36.36
CA PHE A 42 -32.95 10.53 35.97
C PHE A 42 -32.05 11.38 36.88
N ILE A 43 -32.60 12.36 37.60
CA ILE A 43 -31.81 13.23 38.48
C ILE A 43 -31.40 12.50 39.77
N ASN A 44 -30.20 12.78 40.29
CA ASN A 44 -29.77 12.25 41.58
C ASN A 44 -30.73 12.69 42.70
N LYS A 45 -31.06 11.78 43.62
CA LYS A 45 -31.92 12.06 44.78
C LYS A 45 -31.44 13.27 45.59
N GLU A 46 -30.13 13.46 45.76
CA GLU A 46 -29.60 14.58 46.54
C GLU A 46 -29.86 15.94 45.86
N VAL A 47 -29.71 16.00 44.53
CA VAL A 47 -30.02 17.20 43.74
C VAL A 47 -31.51 17.55 43.84
N LEU A 48 -32.39 16.54 43.78
CA LEU A 48 -33.83 16.74 43.99
C LEU A 48 -34.18 17.22 45.40
N ILE A 49 -33.47 16.73 46.42
CA ILE A 49 -33.65 17.19 47.81
C ILE A 49 -33.24 18.66 47.92
N ASN A 50 -32.06 19.02 47.40
CA ASN A 50 -31.57 20.39 47.46
C ASN A 50 -32.52 21.34 46.74
N PHE A 51 -32.97 21.00 45.52
CA PHE A 51 -33.97 21.78 44.81
C PHE A 51 -35.26 21.96 45.63
N ALA A 52 -35.78 20.88 46.21
CA ALA A 52 -36.99 20.93 47.02
C ALA A 52 -36.84 21.76 48.30
N THR A 53 -35.69 21.69 48.98
CA THR A 53 -35.49 22.42 50.26
C THR A 53 -35.02 23.85 50.07
N GLU A 54 -34.16 24.11 49.08
CA GLU A 54 -33.50 25.41 48.90
C GLU A 54 -34.27 26.32 47.95
N GLN A 55 -34.81 25.79 46.84
CA GLN A 55 -35.52 26.61 45.84
C GLN A 55 -37.04 26.62 46.07
N LEU A 56 -37.63 25.52 46.53
CA LEU A 56 -39.09 25.42 46.79
C LEU A 56 -39.49 25.67 48.25
N GLU A 57 -38.53 26.01 49.12
CA GLU A 57 -38.72 26.28 50.56
C GLU A 57 -39.48 25.19 51.35
N ILE A 58 -39.37 23.92 50.91
CA ILE A 58 -40.05 22.81 51.59
C ILE A 58 -39.31 22.47 52.88
N ALA A 59 -40.03 22.49 54.01
CA ALA A 59 -39.49 22.13 55.32
C ALA A 59 -38.80 20.75 55.30
N LYS A 60 -37.68 20.63 56.04
CA LYS A 60 -36.76 19.47 56.08
C LYS A 60 -37.37 18.15 55.63
N ILE A 61 -36.98 17.69 54.44
CA ILE A 61 -37.33 16.37 53.92
C ILE A 61 -36.48 15.31 54.67
N PRO A 62 -37.09 14.30 55.31
CA PRO A 62 -36.35 13.23 55.97
C PRO A 62 -35.40 12.50 55.00
N LYS A 63 -34.15 12.22 55.40
CA LYS A 63 -33.18 11.48 54.56
C LYS A 63 -33.71 10.13 54.05
N LYS A 64 -34.63 9.51 54.80
CA LYS A 64 -35.25 8.21 54.49
C LYS A 64 -36.39 8.27 53.47
N THR A 65 -36.86 9.45 53.06
CA THR A 65 -37.93 9.61 52.06
C THR A 65 -37.53 8.97 50.73
N LYS A 66 -38.44 8.24 50.08
CA LYS A 66 -38.14 7.56 48.81
C LYS A 66 -38.02 8.58 47.67
N LYS A 67 -37.24 8.28 46.63
CA LYS A 67 -37.04 9.18 45.49
C LYS A 67 -38.37 9.55 44.81
N ASP A 68 -39.25 8.57 44.61
CA ASP A 68 -40.57 8.78 44.00
C ASP A 68 -41.45 9.73 44.81
N GLU A 69 -41.37 9.68 46.15
CA GLU A 69 -42.09 10.59 47.05
C GLU A 69 -41.58 12.03 46.89
N ILE A 70 -40.26 12.21 46.76
CA ILE A 70 -39.63 13.52 46.51
C ILE A 70 -40.03 14.06 45.13
N ILE A 71 -40.02 13.22 44.09
CA ILE A 71 -40.45 13.62 42.75
C ILE A 71 -41.91 14.09 42.75
N ASN A 72 -42.81 13.32 43.37
CA ASN A 72 -44.22 13.71 43.46
C ASN A 72 -44.40 15.02 44.27
N LEU A 73 -43.55 15.26 45.28
CA LEU A 73 -43.56 16.49 46.06
C LEU A 73 -43.10 17.68 45.21
N VAL A 74 -41.98 17.55 44.50
CA VAL A 74 -41.47 18.56 43.56
C VAL A 74 -42.52 18.92 42.52
N ILE A 75 -43.15 17.93 41.87
CA ILE A 75 -44.16 18.17 40.83
C ILE A 75 -45.39 18.92 41.39
N LYS A 76 -45.78 18.65 42.64
CA LYS A 76 -46.94 19.30 43.28
C LYS A 76 -46.65 20.72 43.75
N THR A 77 -45.41 21.01 44.12
CA THR A 77 -45.04 22.28 44.76
C THR A 77 -44.37 23.26 43.81
N ALA A 78 -43.57 22.79 42.86
CA ALA A 78 -42.84 23.64 41.94
C ALA A 78 -43.79 24.33 40.94
N ASP A 79 -43.61 25.64 40.77
CA ASP A 79 -44.25 26.35 39.67
C ASP A 79 -43.47 26.14 38.36
N TYR A 80 -44.06 26.59 37.25
CA TYR A 80 -43.46 26.47 35.93
C TYR A 80 -42.08 27.12 35.85
N GLN A 81 -41.89 28.28 36.50
CA GLN A 81 -40.64 29.02 36.42
C GLN A 81 -39.52 28.29 37.16
N SER A 82 -39.80 27.78 38.36
CA SER A 82 -38.89 26.98 39.16
C SER A 82 -38.49 25.69 38.44
N LEU A 83 -39.45 25.00 37.81
CA LEU A 83 -39.14 23.82 36.99
C LEU A 83 -38.27 24.18 35.80
N LYS A 84 -38.58 25.26 35.09
CA LYS A 84 -37.79 25.71 33.94
C LYS A 84 -36.35 26.03 34.31
N GLU A 85 -36.15 26.74 35.41
CA GLU A 85 -34.82 27.04 35.97
C GLU A 85 -34.10 25.76 36.34
N PHE A 86 -34.75 24.86 37.08
CA PHE A 86 -34.18 23.57 37.45
C PHE A 86 -33.72 22.73 36.25
N PHE A 87 -34.55 22.62 35.21
CA PHE A 87 -34.18 21.89 33.99
C PHE A 87 -33.03 22.57 33.24
N SER A 88 -32.94 23.90 33.26
CA SER A 88 -31.84 24.66 32.66
C SER A 88 -30.52 24.53 33.42
N GLU A 89 -30.56 24.39 34.74
CA GLU A 89 -29.36 24.19 35.58
C GLU A 89 -28.83 22.75 35.48
N ASN A 90 -29.65 21.80 35.01
CA ASN A 90 -29.34 20.38 34.98
C ASN A 90 -29.39 19.79 33.55
N THR A 91 -29.09 20.59 32.52
CA THR A 91 -29.16 20.17 31.10
C THR A 91 -28.38 18.89 30.79
N ASP A 92 -27.21 18.69 31.40
CA ASP A 92 -26.39 17.48 31.21
C ASP A 92 -27.10 16.19 31.64
N SER A 93 -27.98 16.26 32.64
CA SER A 93 -28.75 15.11 33.12
C SER A 93 -29.89 14.72 32.17
N PHE A 94 -30.23 15.61 31.23
CA PHE A 94 -31.29 15.44 30.24
C PHE A 94 -30.74 15.43 28.81
N ALA A 95 -29.41 15.30 28.68
CA ALA A 95 -28.71 15.37 27.42
C ALA A 95 -29.12 14.21 26.51
N LEU A 96 -29.30 14.50 25.22
CA LEU A 96 -29.80 13.56 24.23
C LEU A 96 -28.65 12.86 23.50
N HIS A 97 -28.67 11.53 23.51
CA HIS A 97 -27.87 10.72 22.61
C HIS A 97 -28.32 10.95 21.15
N PRO A 98 -27.43 10.86 20.14
CA PRO A 98 -27.75 11.00 18.72
C PRO A 98 -29.03 10.31 18.23
N THR A 99 -29.28 9.07 18.69
CA THR A 99 -30.46 8.29 18.29
C THR A 99 -31.76 8.86 18.87
N GLN A 100 -31.71 9.45 20.06
CA GLN A 100 -32.86 10.10 20.70
C GLN A 100 -33.21 11.42 19.98
N LEU A 101 -32.20 12.21 19.61
CA LEU A 101 -32.40 13.40 18.78
C LEU A 101 -33.01 13.05 17.41
N GLU A 102 -32.50 11.99 16.76
CA GLU A 102 -33.03 11.48 15.49
C GLU A 102 -34.52 11.13 15.60
N ALA A 103 -34.93 10.52 16.72
CA ALA A 103 -36.33 10.21 16.99
C ALA A 103 -37.20 11.45 17.26
N ILE A 104 -36.72 12.40 18.07
CA ILE A 104 -37.47 13.64 18.43
C ILE A 104 -37.68 14.53 17.20
N LEU A 105 -36.65 14.69 16.36
CA LEU A 105 -36.71 15.51 15.14
C LEU A 105 -37.28 14.75 13.93
N ALA A 106 -37.54 13.44 14.05
CA ALA A 106 -37.88 12.55 12.96
C ALA A 106 -36.93 12.71 11.76
N CYS A 107 -35.63 12.70 12.02
CA CYS A 107 -34.58 12.90 11.02
C CYS A 107 -33.67 11.68 10.87
N SER A 108 -33.06 11.54 9.69
CA SER A 108 -32.10 10.46 9.45
C SER A 108 -30.73 10.78 10.04
N LYS A 109 -29.91 9.75 10.28
CA LYS A 109 -28.50 9.87 10.66
C LYS A 109 -27.69 10.82 9.76
N THR A 110 -27.97 10.82 8.45
CA THR A 110 -27.30 11.71 7.49
C THR A 110 -27.74 13.16 7.66
N GLU A 111 -29.02 13.40 7.93
CA GLU A 111 -29.55 14.73 8.23
C GLU A 111 -28.95 15.27 9.53
N ARG A 112 -28.95 14.47 10.61
CA ARG A 112 -28.33 14.85 11.89
C ARG A 112 -26.87 15.26 11.70
N ARG A 113 -26.06 14.43 11.03
CA ARG A 113 -24.63 14.74 10.80
C ARG A 113 -24.44 16.06 10.07
N ARG A 114 -25.19 16.25 8.98
CA ARG A 114 -25.15 17.51 8.21
C ARG A 114 -25.56 18.71 9.07
N TRP A 115 -26.64 18.61 9.85
CA TRP A 115 -27.11 19.73 10.68
C TRP A 115 -26.20 19.98 11.89
N THR A 116 -25.45 18.98 12.35
CA THR A 116 -24.37 19.15 13.34
C THR A 116 -23.21 19.94 12.73
N GLU A 117 -22.77 19.59 11.52
CA GLU A 117 -21.71 20.31 10.78
C GLU A 117 -22.12 21.74 10.40
N GLU A 118 -23.40 21.98 10.18
CA GLU A 118 -23.96 23.31 9.90
C GLU A 118 -24.28 24.11 11.17
N GLU A 119 -23.92 23.61 12.36
CA GLU A 119 -24.15 24.25 13.67
C GLU A 119 -25.63 24.58 13.94
N ARG A 120 -26.56 23.81 13.36
CA ARG A 120 -28.02 23.98 13.51
C ARG A 120 -28.59 23.25 14.73
N LEU A 121 -27.87 22.25 15.23
CA LEU A 121 -28.29 21.45 16.38
C LEU A 121 -27.62 21.96 17.65
N PRO A 122 -28.33 21.97 18.80
CA PRO A 122 -27.81 22.52 20.04
C PRO A 122 -26.95 21.46 20.74
N ILE A 123 -25.65 21.44 20.42
CA ILE A 123 -24.68 20.52 21.02
C ILE A 123 -24.32 21.05 22.42
N LEU A 124 -24.43 20.21 23.45
CA LEU A 124 -23.98 20.52 24.80
C LEU A 124 -22.49 20.23 24.96
N TYR A 125 -22.09 19.00 24.65
CA TYR A 125 -20.72 18.54 24.71
C TYR A 125 -20.49 17.36 23.76
N TYR A 126 -19.24 16.92 23.67
CA TYR A 126 -18.86 15.70 22.97
C TYR A 126 -18.47 14.64 24.00
N ASP A 127 -18.98 13.43 23.82
CA ASP A 127 -18.71 12.28 24.69
C ASP A 127 -17.92 11.21 23.92
N GLU A 128 -17.20 10.36 24.64
CA GLU A 128 -16.34 9.33 24.07
C GLU A 128 -16.95 7.94 24.29
N PHE A 129 -16.96 7.12 23.24
CA PHE A 129 -17.23 5.69 23.36
C PHE A 129 -16.15 4.88 22.65
N LYS A 130 -16.15 3.55 22.82
CA LYS A 130 -15.13 2.62 22.32
C LYS A 130 -14.71 2.82 20.84
N TYR A 131 -15.58 3.39 20.01
CA TYR A 131 -15.35 3.55 18.56
C TYR A 131 -15.33 5.02 18.08
N GLY A 132 -15.21 6.00 18.99
CA GLY A 132 -14.99 7.40 18.64
C GLY A 132 -15.70 8.41 19.53
N VAL A 133 -15.67 9.66 19.10
CA VAL A 133 -16.31 10.80 19.77
C VAL A 133 -17.67 11.07 19.13
N TYR A 134 -18.69 11.40 19.93
CA TYR A 134 -20.02 11.74 19.43
C TYR A 134 -20.62 12.97 20.14
N PRO A 135 -21.40 13.80 19.43
CA PRO A 135 -22.06 14.95 20.03
C PRO A 135 -23.27 14.52 20.88
N VAL A 136 -23.44 15.19 22.01
CA VAL A 136 -24.60 15.08 22.90
C VAL A 136 -25.38 16.40 22.83
N TYR A 137 -26.70 16.32 22.75
CA TYR A 137 -27.55 17.46 22.39
C TYR A 137 -28.48 17.91 23.52
N ASP A 138 -28.82 19.20 23.54
CA ASP A 138 -29.78 19.77 24.49
C ASP A 138 -31.21 19.32 24.18
N LEU A 139 -31.94 18.83 25.18
CA LEU A 139 -33.32 18.36 25.02
C LEU A 139 -34.26 19.50 24.62
N VAL A 140 -34.25 20.61 25.36
CA VAL A 140 -35.22 21.70 25.18
C VAL A 140 -34.97 22.40 23.85
N GLY A 141 -33.70 22.72 23.57
CA GLY A 141 -33.27 23.25 22.28
C GLY A 141 -33.61 22.32 21.12
N THR A 142 -33.46 21.00 21.28
CA THR A 142 -33.84 20.04 20.23
C THR A 142 -35.34 20.07 19.95
N VAL A 143 -36.19 20.11 20.99
CA VAL A 143 -37.64 20.18 20.80
C VAL A 143 -38.06 21.51 20.13
N ALA A 144 -37.39 22.62 20.45
CA ALA A 144 -37.64 23.93 19.84
C ALA A 144 -37.39 23.98 18.32
N LEU A 145 -36.59 23.04 17.79
CA LEU A 145 -36.21 23.00 16.38
C LEU A 145 -37.13 22.15 15.52
N ARG A 146 -38.12 21.44 16.10
CA ARG A 146 -39.01 20.52 15.36
C ARG A 146 -39.70 21.20 14.17
N ASP A 147 -40.15 22.45 14.34
CA ASP A 147 -40.84 23.19 13.28
C ASP A 147 -39.88 23.68 12.18
N GLN A 148 -38.59 23.81 12.49
CA GLN A 148 -37.56 24.26 11.54
C GLN A 148 -37.08 23.13 10.61
N VAL A 149 -37.25 21.86 11.01
CA VAL A 149 -36.79 20.68 10.24
C VAL A 149 -37.30 20.69 8.80
N SER A 150 -38.58 21.04 8.59
CA SER A 150 -39.19 21.10 7.27
C SER A 150 -38.56 22.18 6.39
N GLN A 151 -38.27 23.35 6.95
CA GLN A 151 -37.56 24.43 6.26
C GLN A 151 -36.14 24.01 5.88
N TRP A 152 -35.40 23.39 6.80
CA TRP A 152 -34.04 22.93 6.53
C TRP A 152 -33.96 21.90 5.40
N ARG A 153 -34.96 21.01 5.30
CA ARG A 153 -35.08 20.06 4.19
C ARG A 153 -35.31 20.77 2.85
N GLN A 154 -36.18 21.78 2.82
CA GLN A 154 -36.43 22.59 1.63
C GLN A 154 -35.18 23.35 1.18
N GLU A 155 -34.48 24.00 2.11
CA GLU A 155 -33.21 24.70 1.85
C GLU A 155 -32.17 23.74 1.25
N TYR A 156 -32.06 22.52 1.79
CA TYR A 156 -31.12 21.52 1.27
C TYR A 156 -31.47 21.09 -0.16
N GLU A 157 -32.74 20.82 -0.47
CA GLU A 157 -33.14 20.45 -1.84
C GLU A 157 -32.93 21.61 -2.83
N GLN A 158 -33.14 22.86 -2.41
CA GLN A 158 -32.80 24.04 -3.22
C GLN A 158 -31.29 24.12 -3.48
N LYS A 159 -30.46 24.04 -2.43
CA LYS A 159 -28.98 24.01 -2.55
C LYS A 159 -28.51 22.87 -3.46
N LYS A 160 -29.09 21.67 -3.31
CA LYS A 160 -28.78 20.49 -4.13
C LYS A 160 -29.18 20.70 -5.59
N SER A 161 -30.34 21.30 -5.86
CA SER A 161 -30.77 21.68 -7.22
C SER A 161 -29.82 22.69 -7.85
N GLN A 162 -29.41 23.72 -7.10
CA GLN A 162 -28.43 24.70 -7.56
C GLN A 162 -27.07 24.05 -7.86
N ARG A 163 -26.54 23.26 -6.92
CA ARG A 163 -25.28 22.51 -7.13
C ARG A 163 -25.35 21.59 -8.36
N ARG A 164 -26.49 20.95 -8.61
CA ARG A 164 -26.71 20.14 -9.83
C ARG A 164 -26.66 21.01 -11.11
N LYS A 165 -27.26 22.19 -11.10
CA LYS A 165 -27.20 23.13 -12.23
C LYS A 165 -25.78 23.63 -12.47
N GLU A 166 -25.05 23.99 -11.42
CA GLU A 166 -23.65 24.42 -11.49
C GLU A 166 -22.75 23.29 -12.00
N ALA A 167 -22.87 22.08 -11.44
CA ALA A 167 -22.13 20.91 -11.90
C ALA A 167 -22.43 20.58 -13.38
N ALA A 168 -23.67 20.74 -13.84
CA ALA A 168 -24.02 20.57 -15.25
C ALA A 168 -23.36 21.63 -16.14
N LYS A 169 -23.29 22.90 -15.70
CA LYS A 169 -22.58 23.97 -16.41
C LYS A 169 -21.07 23.67 -16.49
N VAL A 170 -20.44 23.33 -15.36
CA VAL A 170 -19.01 22.97 -15.31
C VAL A 170 -18.73 21.77 -16.22
N ALA A 171 -19.57 20.73 -16.19
CA ALA A 171 -19.45 19.57 -17.07
C ALA A 171 -19.60 19.95 -18.56
N LYS A 172 -20.50 20.88 -18.90
CA LYS A 172 -20.65 21.38 -20.28
C LYS A 172 -19.40 22.13 -20.74
N THR A 173 -18.89 23.06 -19.93
CA THR A 173 -17.67 23.83 -20.25
C THR A 173 -16.45 22.92 -20.38
N SER A 174 -16.29 21.96 -19.45
CA SER A 174 -15.23 20.95 -19.52
C SER A 174 -15.34 20.13 -20.80
N ARG A 175 -16.53 19.66 -21.20
CA ARG A 175 -16.73 18.95 -22.47
C ARG A 175 -16.36 19.80 -23.69
N GLN A 176 -16.71 21.09 -23.69
CA GLN A 176 -16.37 22.01 -24.78
C GLN A 176 -14.86 22.22 -24.89
N GLN A 177 -14.18 22.43 -23.76
CA GLN A 177 -12.72 22.55 -23.73
C GLN A 177 -12.03 21.26 -24.20
N SER A 178 -12.50 20.11 -23.73
CA SER A 178 -12.03 18.80 -24.19
C SER A 178 -12.33 18.54 -25.67
N ASN A 179 -13.42 19.07 -26.23
CA ASN A 179 -13.67 18.98 -27.68
C ASN A 179 -12.65 19.84 -28.46
N LYS A 180 -12.44 21.08 -28.03
CA LYS A 180 -11.51 22.01 -28.67
C LYS A 180 -10.07 21.47 -28.71
N GLN A 181 -9.58 20.94 -27.58
CA GLN A 181 -8.26 20.32 -27.50
C GLN A 181 -8.10 19.11 -28.43
N ARG A 182 -9.21 18.39 -28.68
CA ARG A 182 -9.22 17.27 -29.63
C ARG A 182 -9.10 17.72 -31.07
N GLU A 183 -9.85 18.76 -31.43
CA GLU A 183 -9.77 19.37 -32.76
C GLU A 183 -8.37 19.92 -33.03
N GLU A 184 -7.76 20.61 -32.04
CA GLU A 184 -6.38 21.11 -32.14
C GLU A 184 -5.36 19.98 -32.36
N LYS A 185 -5.51 18.85 -31.65
CA LYS A 185 -4.64 17.68 -31.84
C LYS A 185 -4.83 16.98 -33.18
N LEU A 186 -6.07 16.86 -33.65
CA LEU A 186 -6.35 16.30 -34.98
C LEU A 186 -5.77 17.20 -36.07
N LEU A 187 -5.90 18.51 -35.94
CA LEU A 187 -5.29 19.47 -36.87
C LEU A 187 -3.76 19.33 -36.86
N LYS A 188 -3.15 19.20 -35.68
CA LYS A 188 -1.71 18.94 -35.56
C LYS A 188 -1.32 17.64 -36.27
N LEU A 189 -2.04 16.55 -36.02
CA LEU A 189 -1.78 15.26 -36.68
C LEU A 189 -1.86 15.37 -38.21
N GLU A 190 -2.81 16.13 -38.75
CA GLU A 190 -2.91 16.36 -40.20
C GLU A 190 -1.74 17.21 -40.75
N LEU A 191 -1.18 18.13 -39.96
CA LEU A 191 0.05 18.84 -40.32
C LEU A 191 1.26 17.90 -40.27
N ASP A 192 1.38 17.10 -39.21
CA ASP A 192 2.45 16.12 -39.03
C ASP A 192 2.42 15.08 -40.18
N LYS A 193 1.24 14.63 -40.62
CA LYS A 193 1.08 13.74 -41.79
C LYS A 193 1.64 14.35 -43.07
N LYS A 194 1.42 15.64 -43.31
CA LYS A 194 2.02 16.34 -44.47
C LYS A 194 3.55 16.36 -44.37
N TYR A 195 4.07 16.55 -43.17
CA TYR A 195 5.51 16.53 -42.90
C TYR A 195 6.13 15.13 -43.07
N TRP A 196 5.44 14.07 -42.65
CA TRP A 196 5.89 12.68 -42.79
C TRP A 196 5.93 12.18 -44.24
N GLY A 197 5.20 12.82 -45.16
CA GLY A 197 5.19 12.47 -46.58
C GLY A 197 4.81 11.01 -46.82
N ASN A 198 5.66 10.26 -47.51
CA ASN A 198 5.42 8.85 -47.85
C ASN A 198 5.34 7.92 -46.62
N PHE A 199 5.72 8.39 -45.43
CA PHE A 199 5.67 7.62 -44.18
C PHE A 199 4.42 7.93 -43.33
N ALA A 200 3.53 8.80 -43.81
CA ALA A 200 2.43 9.33 -43.03
C ALA A 200 1.53 8.25 -42.42
N GLU A 201 1.22 7.19 -43.16
CA GLU A 201 0.37 6.09 -42.66
C GLU A 201 1.03 5.30 -41.52
N LEU A 202 2.35 5.10 -41.59
CA LEU A 202 3.10 4.32 -40.62
C LEU A 202 3.26 5.10 -39.29
N PHE A 203 3.55 6.39 -39.39
CA PHE A 203 3.60 7.28 -38.22
C PHE A 203 2.21 7.57 -37.64
N GLU A 204 1.17 7.68 -38.47
CA GLU A 204 -0.21 7.79 -37.99
C GLU A 204 -0.61 6.53 -37.20
N LEU A 205 -0.28 5.33 -37.69
CA LEU A 205 -0.51 4.10 -36.97
C LEU A 205 0.26 4.10 -35.63
N ALA A 206 1.55 4.43 -35.65
CA ALA A 206 2.37 4.51 -34.45
C ALA A 206 1.80 5.49 -33.40
N TYR A 207 1.34 6.67 -33.85
CA TYR A 207 0.65 7.64 -33.02
C TYR A 207 -0.57 7.03 -32.32
N TRP A 208 -1.47 6.40 -33.08
CA TRP A 208 -2.70 5.82 -32.51
C TRP A 208 -2.44 4.64 -31.58
N VAL A 209 -1.36 3.88 -31.80
CA VAL A 209 -0.92 2.82 -30.88
C VAL A 209 -0.52 3.38 -29.52
N VAL A 210 0.26 4.47 -29.50
CA VAL A 210 0.65 5.14 -28.25
C VAL A 210 -0.59 5.66 -27.51
N VAL A 211 -1.51 6.32 -28.22
CA VAL A 211 -2.77 6.80 -27.64
C VAL A 211 -3.62 5.64 -27.12
N GLY A 212 -3.70 4.54 -27.87
CA GLY A 212 -4.45 3.34 -27.48
C GLY A 212 -3.91 2.69 -26.21
N HIS A 213 -2.59 2.60 -26.07
CA HIS A 213 -1.95 2.12 -24.86
C HIS A 213 -2.26 3.00 -23.65
N GLN A 214 -2.05 4.32 -23.77
CA GLN A 214 -2.33 5.27 -22.69
C GLN A 214 -3.79 5.22 -22.24
N LEU A 215 -4.73 5.06 -23.18
CA LEU A 215 -6.14 4.86 -22.85
C LEU A 215 -6.39 3.50 -22.16
N SER A 216 -5.71 2.43 -22.55
CA SER A 216 -5.86 1.13 -21.89
C SER A 216 -5.48 1.21 -20.41
N GLU A 217 -4.33 1.81 -20.09
CA GLU A 217 -3.87 2.01 -18.71
C GLU A 217 -4.86 2.86 -17.89
N LEU A 218 -5.32 3.98 -18.46
CA LEU A 218 -6.35 4.81 -17.82
C LEU A 218 -7.62 3.99 -17.49
N TYR A 219 -8.04 3.10 -18.39
CA TYR A 219 -9.23 2.27 -18.18
C TYR A 219 -9.00 1.13 -17.19
N ARG A 220 -7.79 0.56 -17.10
CA ARG A 220 -7.41 -0.38 -16.03
C ARG A 220 -7.51 0.31 -14.67
N ASP A 221 -7.02 1.54 -14.56
CA ASP A 221 -7.11 2.30 -13.31
C ASP A 221 -8.54 2.74 -12.97
N LYS A 222 -9.37 3.02 -13.99
CA LYS A 222 -10.81 3.22 -13.77
C LYS A 222 -11.48 1.94 -13.29
N ALA A 223 -11.09 0.78 -13.82
CA ALA A 223 -11.64 -0.50 -13.40
C ALA A 223 -11.35 -0.79 -11.92
N LYS A 224 -10.09 -0.60 -11.48
CA LYS A 224 -9.67 -0.76 -10.08
C LYS A 224 -10.49 0.10 -9.11
N ARG A 225 -10.86 1.32 -9.52
CA ARG A 225 -11.60 2.29 -8.69
C ARG A 225 -13.13 2.16 -8.79
N ALA A 226 -13.65 1.42 -9.77
CA ALA A 226 -15.07 1.39 -10.05
C ALA A 226 -15.83 0.41 -9.16
N LYS A 227 -16.88 0.89 -8.49
CA LYS A 227 -17.79 0.03 -7.71
C LYS A 227 -18.72 -0.83 -8.57
N THR A 228 -19.16 -0.33 -9.74
CA THR A 228 -20.20 -0.99 -10.56
C THR A 228 -19.85 -1.15 -12.04
N LYS A 229 -18.92 -0.34 -12.58
CA LYS A 229 -18.53 -0.36 -14.00
C LYS A 229 -17.18 -1.05 -14.26
N GLY A 230 -16.62 -1.74 -13.26
CA GLY A 230 -15.29 -2.36 -13.34
C GLY A 230 -15.13 -3.26 -14.57
N GLN A 231 -16.07 -4.19 -14.78
CA GLN A 231 -16.02 -5.14 -15.90
C GLN A 231 -16.03 -4.43 -17.27
N LYS A 232 -16.88 -3.43 -17.45
CA LYS A 232 -16.94 -2.66 -18.72
C LYS A 232 -15.62 -1.93 -18.99
N TYR A 233 -14.98 -1.39 -17.95
CA TYR A 233 -13.68 -0.74 -18.08
C TYR A 233 -12.56 -1.73 -18.39
N CYS A 234 -12.54 -2.91 -17.74
CA CYS A 234 -11.62 -3.99 -18.08
C CYS A 234 -11.76 -4.43 -19.53
N GLN A 235 -12.99 -4.66 -20.00
CA GLN A 235 -13.25 -5.05 -21.39
C GLN A 235 -12.75 -3.99 -22.37
N THR A 236 -13.01 -2.72 -22.09
CA THR A 236 -12.54 -1.62 -22.96
C THR A 236 -11.01 -1.56 -23.01
N ALA A 237 -10.34 -1.72 -21.86
CA ALA A 237 -8.88 -1.77 -21.80
C ALA A 237 -8.31 -2.97 -22.56
N GLN A 238 -8.95 -4.13 -22.46
CA GLN A 238 -8.56 -5.34 -23.19
C GLN A 238 -8.74 -5.17 -24.70
N GLU A 239 -9.87 -4.63 -25.15
CA GLU A 239 -10.08 -4.30 -26.57
C GLU A 239 -8.97 -3.39 -27.10
N LEU A 240 -8.67 -2.29 -26.40
CA LEU A 240 -7.61 -1.35 -26.79
C LEU A 240 -6.23 -2.04 -26.87
N GLU A 241 -5.94 -2.97 -25.96
CA GLU A 241 -4.69 -3.74 -25.99
C GLU A 241 -4.64 -4.73 -27.15
N THR A 242 -5.76 -5.33 -27.53
CA THR A 242 -5.85 -6.16 -28.74
C THR A 242 -5.57 -5.33 -30.00
N PHE A 243 -6.14 -4.12 -30.10
CA PHE A 243 -5.86 -3.21 -31.22
C PHE A 243 -4.40 -2.74 -31.23
N LYS A 244 -3.84 -2.42 -30.06
CA LYS A 244 -2.39 -2.17 -29.88
C LYS A 244 -1.58 -3.38 -30.40
N GLY A 245 -2.00 -4.59 -30.03
CA GLY A 245 -1.57 -5.90 -30.53
C GLY A 245 -1.33 -5.92 -32.03
N SER A 246 -2.43 -5.83 -32.77
CA SER A 246 -2.45 -5.90 -34.22
C SER A 246 -1.61 -4.81 -34.89
N ALA A 247 -1.66 -3.59 -34.37
CA ALA A 247 -0.94 -2.47 -34.93
C ALA A 247 0.58 -2.56 -34.70
N ILE A 248 1.01 -2.99 -33.51
CA ILE A 248 2.43 -3.24 -33.22
C ILE A 248 2.98 -4.38 -34.09
N ALA A 249 2.20 -5.45 -34.30
CA ALA A 249 2.59 -6.54 -35.18
C ALA A 249 2.89 -6.00 -36.60
N LEU A 250 2.03 -5.12 -37.11
CA LEU A 250 2.24 -4.45 -38.40
C LEU A 250 3.49 -3.57 -38.41
N LEU A 251 3.64 -2.71 -37.40
CA LEU A 251 4.79 -1.80 -37.26
C LEU A 251 6.11 -2.60 -37.20
N ALA A 252 6.14 -3.72 -36.48
CA ALA A 252 7.30 -4.60 -36.38
C ALA A 252 7.73 -5.19 -37.74
N CYS A 253 6.80 -5.34 -38.69
CA CYS A 253 7.07 -5.87 -40.03
C CYS A 253 7.61 -4.80 -41.01
N SER A 254 7.52 -3.52 -40.66
CA SER A 254 7.99 -2.43 -41.53
C SER A 254 9.52 -2.43 -41.67
N ASN A 255 10.03 -2.13 -42.86
CA ASN A 255 11.46 -1.97 -43.14
C ASN A 255 12.09 -0.76 -42.43
N TYR A 256 11.27 0.15 -41.89
CA TYR A 256 11.70 1.34 -41.16
C TYR A 256 11.75 1.13 -39.65
N THR A 257 11.39 -0.06 -39.19
CA THR A 257 11.33 -0.39 -37.79
C THR A 257 12.52 -1.26 -37.42
N THR A 258 13.24 -0.90 -36.37
CA THR A 258 14.17 -1.83 -35.72
C THR A 258 13.44 -2.54 -34.59
N LEU A 259 13.58 -3.86 -34.52
CA LEU A 259 13.05 -4.67 -33.44
C LEU A 259 14.23 -5.23 -32.66
N ASN A 260 14.40 -4.76 -31.43
CA ASN A 260 15.45 -5.21 -30.53
C ASN A 260 14.81 -5.89 -29.32
N PHE A 261 15.54 -6.75 -28.63
CA PHE A 261 15.13 -7.26 -27.32
C PHE A 261 16.00 -6.63 -26.24
N HIS A 262 15.38 -6.16 -25.17
CA HIS A 262 16.06 -5.59 -24.03
C HIS A 262 15.69 -6.37 -22.78
N PHE A 263 16.69 -6.86 -22.06
CA PHE A 263 16.47 -7.51 -20.77
C PHE A 263 16.04 -6.45 -19.76
N SER A 264 15.06 -6.77 -18.91
CA SER A 264 14.60 -5.82 -17.90
C SER A 264 15.63 -5.73 -16.76
N GLY A 265 16.69 -4.93 -16.94
CA GLY A 265 17.61 -4.53 -15.88
C GLY A 265 19.04 -4.25 -16.37
N ASP A 266 19.75 -3.38 -15.64
CA ASP A 266 21.20 -3.13 -15.76
C ASP A 266 22.05 -4.35 -15.30
N TYR A 267 21.61 -5.58 -15.57
CA TYR A 267 22.09 -6.78 -14.90
C TYR A 267 22.63 -7.87 -15.87
N PRO A 268 23.54 -8.75 -15.37
CA PRO A 268 24.08 -9.91 -16.09
C PRO A 268 22.95 -10.87 -16.50
N PRO A 269 23.24 -11.92 -17.31
CA PRO A 269 22.21 -12.84 -17.84
C PRO A 269 21.25 -13.28 -16.73
N ASP A 270 19.97 -13.49 -17.07
CA ASP A 270 19.04 -14.22 -16.20
C ASP A 270 19.77 -15.42 -15.58
N ILE A 271 19.64 -15.63 -14.28
CA ILE A 271 20.32 -16.74 -13.60
C ILE A 271 19.21 -17.71 -13.21
N VAL A 272 19.38 -18.96 -13.62
CA VAL A 272 18.43 -20.02 -13.31
C VAL A 272 19.04 -20.97 -12.30
N TRP A 273 18.18 -21.49 -11.45
CA TRP A 273 18.56 -22.61 -10.61
C TRP A 273 18.56 -23.89 -11.45
N HIS A 274 19.71 -24.54 -11.53
CA HIS A 274 19.87 -25.90 -12.02
C HIS A 274 20.12 -26.84 -10.83
N GLN A 275 19.97 -28.16 -11.00
CA GLN A 275 20.04 -29.16 -9.93
C GLN A 275 21.28 -29.08 -9.02
N GLN A 276 22.35 -28.40 -9.46
CA GLN A 276 23.63 -28.25 -8.75
C GLN A 276 23.94 -26.79 -8.34
N GLY A 277 23.01 -25.85 -8.52
CA GLY A 277 23.17 -24.45 -8.12
C GLY A 277 22.75 -23.43 -9.18
N TRP A 278 23.18 -22.19 -8.99
CA TRP A 278 22.88 -21.08 -9.89
C TRP A 278 23.75 -21.13 -11.14
N THR A 279 23.13 -21.16 -12.31
CA THR A 279 23.80 -21.08 -13.61
C THR A 279 23.28 -19.89 -14.38
N ALA A 280 24.12 -19.28 -15.21
CA ALA A 280 23.60 -18.31 -16.18
C ALA A 280 22.57 -19.02 -17.08
N TYR A 281 21.45 -18.37 -17.38
CA TYR A 281 20.30 -18.90 -18.13
C TYR A 281 20.71 -19.44 -19.49
N PHE A 282 21.74 -18.86 -20.10
CA PHE A 282 22.28 -19.33 -21.37
C PHE A 282 23.03 -20.66 -21.30
N GLU A 283 23.41 -21.13 -20.11
CA GLU A 283 24.03 -22.44 -19.88
C GLU A 283 22.98 -23.53 -19.57
N ALA A 284 21.74 -23.13 -19.24
CA ALA A 284 20.68 -24.08 -18.97
C ALA A 284 19.99 -24.50 -20.29
N GLU A 285 20.20 -25.75 -20.71
CA GLU A 285 19.58 -26.33 -21.91
C GLU A 285 18.04 -26.26 -21.89
N THR A 286 17.44 -26.19 -20.70
CA THR A 286 15.99 -26.26 -20.44
C THR A 286 15.29 -24.91 -20.32
N GLY A 287 16.02 -23.79 -20.46
CA GLY A 287 15.48 -22.45 -20.18
C GLY A 287 14.68 -21.80 -21.31
N LYS A 288 14.86 -22.21 -22.58
CA LYS A 288 14.60 -21.45 -23.83
C LYS A 288 13.37 -20.51 -23.93
N ASN A 289 12.29 -20.72 -23.19
CA ASN A 289 11.00 -20.06 -23.43
C ASN A 289 10.58 -18.97 -22.42
N ASN A 290 11.41 -18.59 -21.43
CA ASN A 290 10.95 -17.72 -20.33
C ASN A 290 11.85 -16.50 -20.03
N LEU A 291 12.53 -15.93 -21.04
CA LEU A 291 13.27 -14.68 -20.87
C LEU A 291 12.31 -13.56 -20.45
N LYS A 292 12.57 -12.90 -19.32
CA LYS A 292 11.81 -11.72 -18.87
C LYS A 292 12.49 -10.46 -19.40
N GLY A 293 11.80 -9.74 -20.28
CA GLY A 293 12.32 -8.51 -20.88
C GLY A 293 11.27 -7.78 -21.68
N PHE A 294 11.71 -6.82 -22.48
CA PHE A 294 10.86 -6.05 -23.37
C PHE A 294 11.40 -6.07 -24.79
N TYR A 295 10.53 -6.32 -25.77
CA TYR A 295 10.86 -5.94 -27.14
C TYR A 295 10.78 -4.44 -27.26
N ILE A 296 11.77 -3.88 -27.94
CA ILE A 296 11.84 -2.49 -28.32
C ILE A 296 11.58 -2.43 -29.82
N CYS A 297 10.39 -2.00 -30.17
CA CYS A 297 10.01 -1.70 -31.55
C CYS A 297 10.24 -0.19 -31.76
N GLU A 298 11.29 0.15 -32.49
CA GLU A 298 11.66 1.54 -32.77
C GLU A 298 11.45 1.86 -34.25
N LEU A 299 10.50 2.74 -34.53
CA LEU A 299 10.32 3.29 -35.87
C LEU A 299 11.32 4.43 -36.10
N LYS A 300 12.23 4.26 -37.07
CA LYS A 300 13.26 5.24 -37.43
C LYS A 300 13.27 5.49 -38.93
N VAL A 301 13.02 6.74 -39.31
CA VAL A 301 13.18 7.20 -40.69
C VAL A 301 14.37 8.14 -40.77
N PRO A 302 15.41 7.84 -41.57
CA PRO A 302 16.65 8.65 -41.60
C PRO A 302 16.43 10.14 -41.89
N THR A 303 15.36 10.49 -42.60
CA THR A 303 15.05 11.85 -43.04
C THR A 303 14.13 12.62 -42.09
N ILE A 304 13.65 11.99 -41.00
CA ILE A 304 12.69 12.59 -40.06
C ILE A 304 13.23 12.46 -38.63
N SER A 305 13.20 13.54 -37.85
CA SER A 305 13.68 13.57 -36.46
C SER A 305 12.67 13.00 -35.44
N GLU A 306 11.78 12.12 -35.86
CA GLU A 306 10.77 11.48 -35.01
C GLU A 306 11.07 10.01 -34.78
N ARG A 307 10.84 9.55 -33.54
CA ARG A 307 11.00 8.15 -33.13
C ARG A 307 9.75 7.73 -32.35
N ALA A 308 9.19 6.58 -32.69
CA ALA A 308 8.17 5.92 -31.88
C ALA A 308 8.78 4.68 -31.23
N LEU A 309 8.60 4.55 -29.91
CA LEU A 309 9.16 3.47 -29.11
C LEU A 309 8.02 2.69 -28.45
N PHE A 310 7.95 1.39 -28.72
CA PHE A 310 7.01 0.50 -28.06
C PHE A 310 7.76 -0.50 -27.20
N LEU A 311 7.38 -0.59 -25.92
CA LEU A 311 7.92 -1.56 -24.98
C LEU A 311 6.92 -2.71 -24.84
N ILE A 312 7.32 -3.90 -25.26
CA ILE A 312 6.42 -5.05 -25.32
C ILE A 312 6.96 -6.12 -24.37
N PRO A 313 6.27 -6.41 -23.26
CA PRO A 313 6.72 -7.46 -22.33
C PRO A 313 6.87 -8.81 -23.05
N SER A 314 7.94 -9.53 -22.74
CA SER A 314 8.27 -10.81 -23.39
C SER A 314 7.17 -11.86 -23.28
N HIS A 315 6.48 -11.93 -22.14
CA HIS A 315 5.35 -12.83 -21.93
C HIS A 315 4.14 -12.56 -22.84
N LYS A 316 4.13 -11.44 -23.58
CA LYS A 316 3.10 -11.14 -24.58
C LYS A 316 3.56 -11.42 -26.02
N GLN A 317 4.77 -11.93 -26.24
CA GLN A 317 5.35 -12.13 -27.58
C GLN A 317 4.36 -12.79 -28.56
N GLU A 318 3.74 -13.91 -28.18
CA GLU A 318 2.81 -14.65 -29.04
C GLU A 318 1.61 -13.80 -29.47
N HIS A 319 1.11 -12.93 -28.58
CA HIS A 319 0.01 -12.02 -28.87
C HIS A 319 0.35 -11.03 -30.00
N TYR A 320 1.63 -10.65 -30.11
CA TYR A 320 2.13 -9.73 -31.13
C TYR A 320 2.76 -10.44 -32.33
N GLY A 321 2.83 -11.78 -32.33
CA GLY A 321 3.50 -12.57 -33.37
C GLY A 321 4.99 -12.24 -33.53
N LEU A 322 5.66 -11.85 -32.46
CA LEU A 322 7.08 -11.47 -32.47
C LEU A 322 7.98 -12.72 -32.45
N PRO A 323 9.23 -12.65 -32.97
CA PRO A 323 10.17 -13.75 -32.87
C PRO A 323 10.59 -13.99 -31.41
N PHE A 324 11.02 -15.21 -31.07
CA PHE A 324 11.49 -15.49 -29.71
C PHE A 324 12.66 -14.57 -29.34
N PRO A 325 12.81 -14.17 -28.06
CA PRO A 325 13.87 -13.24 -27.67
C PRO A 325 15.27 -13.74 -28.04
N GLU A 326 15.46 -15.06 -28.06
CA GLU A 326 16.68 -15.74 -28.49
C GLU A 326 17.04 -15.53 -29.96
N ASN A 327 16.10 -15.05 -30.76
CA ASN A 327 16.26 -14.70 -32.18
C ASN A 327 16.44 -13.19 -32.37
N LEU A 328 16.67 -12.40 -31.32
CA LEU A 328 16.95 -10.97 -31.42
C LEU A 328 18.28 -10.63 -30.77
N VAL A 329 18.97 -9.64 -31.34
CA VAL A 329 20.20 -9.10 -30.78
C VAL A 329 19.84 -8.28 -29.54
N PRO A 330 20.42 -8.58 -28.37
CA PRO A 330 20.34 -7.69 -27.22
C PRO A 330 20.97 -6.36 -27.58
N LYS A 331 20.25 -5.26 -27.38
CA LYS A 331 20.80 -3.91 -27.58
C LYS A 331 20.62 -3.09 -26.31
N GLU A 332 21.69 -2.48 -25.84
CA GLU A 332 21.58 -1.42 -24.84
C GLU A 332 20.79 -0.26 -25.45
N ILE A 333 19.89 0.31 -24.66
CA ILE A 333 19.18 1.51 -25.08
C ILE A 333 20.22 2.63 -25.05
N ASP A 334 20.70 3.03 -26.23
CA ASP A 334 21.53 4.23 -26.37
C ASP A 334 20.84 5.37 -25.59
N ASN A 335 21.55 5.96 -24.62
CA ASN A 335 21.00 7.00 -23.75
C ASN A 335 20.27 8.04 -24.62
N PRO A 336 18.92 8.13 -24.55
CA PRO A 336 18.15 8.84 -25.54
C PRO A 336 18.51 10.32 -25.49
N GLN A 337 19.36 10.77 -26.43
CA GLN A 337 19.77 12.17 -26.51
C GLN A 337 18.53 13.06 -26.71
N ALA A 338 18.57 14.25 -26.10
CA ALA A 338 17.47 15.18 -25.89
C ALA A 338 16.84 15.83 -27.15
N SER A 339 17.13 15.36 -28.36
CA SER A 339 16.79 16.06 -29.61
C SER A 339 15.69 15.41 -30.48
N TYR A 340 15.00 14.38 -29.99
CA TYR A 340 13.94 13.70 -30.74
C TYR A 340 12.56 13.94 -30.11
N THR A 341 11.53 14.18 -30.94
CA THR A 341 10.13 14.13 -30.49
C THR A 341 9.79 12.68 -30.20
N PHE A 342 9.80 12.30 -28.92
CA PHE A 342 9.53 10.93 -28.46
C PHE A 342 8.04 10.73 -28.21
N TRP A 343 7.42 9.82 -28.95
CA TRP A 343 6.09 9.30 -28.63
C TRP A 343 6.25 8.19 -27.59
N ARG A 344 5.96 8.52 -26.32
CA ARG A 344 6.32 7.72 -25.15
C ARG A 344 5.07 7.14 -24.47
N GLU A 345 5.03 5.81 -24.32
CA GLU A 345 3.95 5.08 -23.64
C GLU A 345 3.72 5.58 -22.20
N ASP A 346 4.79 6.02 -21.54
CA ASP A 346 4.85 6.52 -20.17
C ASP A 346 4.35 7.96 -19.99
N THR A 347 4.03 8.69 -21.07
CA THR A 347 3.46 10.05 -20.95
C THR A 347 2.01 9.94 -20.46
N PRO A 348 1.66 10.42 -19.25
CA PRO A 348 0.31 10.24 -18.73
C PRO A 348 -0.71 11.03 -19.54
N ILE A 349 -1.77 10.36 -19.97
CA ILE A 349 -2.99 11.02 -20.41
C ILE A 349 -3.76 11.50 -19.17
N GLU A 350 -3.95 12.81 -19.04
CA GLU A 350 -4.97 13.36 -18.15
C GLU A 350 -6.38 12.97 -18.61
N ASP A 351 -7.19 12.44 -17.67
CA ASP A 351 -8.52 11.89 -17.94
C ASP A 351 -9.42 12.89 -18.67
N GLY A 352 -10.01 12.46 -19.79
CA GLY A 352 -11.00 13.22 -20.55
C GLY A 352 -10.47 14.25 -21.56
N LYS A 353 -9.15 14.33 -21.80
CA LYS A 353 -8.57 15.37 -22.67
C LYS A 353 -8.27 14.98 -24.13
N PHE A 354 -8.29 13.70 -24.54
CA PHE A 354 -7.67 13.32 -25.82
C PHE A 354 -8.53 12.52 -26.80
N PHE A 355 -8.88 11.26 -26.58
CA PHE A 355 -9.68 10.52 -27.56
C PHE A 355 -10.58 9.53 -26.87
N THR A 356 -11.74 9.24 -27.46
CA THR A 356 -12.58 8.15 -26.96
C THR A 356 -12.02 6.81 -27.46
N PRO A 357 -12.22 5.70 -26.72
CA PRO A 357 -11.82 4.38 -27.19
C PRO A 357 -12.39 4.03 -28.57
N LYS A 358 -13.61 4.49 -28.86
CA LYS A 358 -14.24 4.30 -30.17
C LYS A 358 -13.43 4.96 -31.29
N GLN A 359 -13.06 6.23 -31.12
CA GLN A 359 -12.27 6.97 -32.12
C GLN A 359 -10.90 6.34 -32.36
N VAL A 360 -10.21 5.91 -31.31
CA VAL A 360 -8.89 5.26 -31.44
C VAL A 360 -9.02 3.93 -32.19
N LYS A 361 -10.02 3.12 -31.84
CA LYS A 361 -10.29 1.85 -32.55
C LYS A 361 -10.60 2.08 -34.04
N GLU A 362 -11.44 3.06 -34.35
CA GLU A 362 -11.77 3.43 -35.74
C GLU A 362 -10.53 3.92 -36.50
N ALA A 363 -9.68 4.72 -35.87
CA ALA A 363 -8.46 5.22 -36.48
C ALA A 363 -7.44 4.10 -36.75
N ILE A 364 -7.20 3.22 -35.78
CA ILE A 364 -6.31 2.05 -35.95
C ILE A 364 -6.86 1.16 -37.08
N ASN A 365 -8.15 0.84 -37.08
CA ASN A 365 -8.77 0.02 -38.13
C ASN A 365 -8.61 0.63 -39.52
N ARG A 366 -8.78 1.95 -39.64
CA ARG A 366 -8.58 2.64 -40.92
C ARG A 366 -7.13 2.51 -41.39
N CYS A 367 -6.15 2.69 -40.52
CA CYS A 367 -4.73 2.50 -40.86
C CYS A 367 -4.41 1.04 -41.21
N LEU A 368 -5.04 0.07 -40.55
CA LEU A 368 -4.88 -1.35 -40.87
C LEU A 368 -5.50 -1.72 -42.24
N ALA A 369 -6.63 -1.09 -42.59
CA ALA A 369 -7.35 -1.38 -43.83
C ALA A 369 -6.66 -0.86 -45.11
N THR A 370 -5.78 0.14 -45.01
CA THR A 370 -5.03 0.67 -46.16
C THR A 370 -3.79 -0.17 -46.50
N GLN A 371 -3.45 -1.14 -45.67
CA GLN A 371 -2.21 -1.89 -45.76
C GLN A 371 -2.43 -3.25 -46.43
N ASP A 372 -1.54 -3.60 -47.35
CA ASP A 372 -1.53 -4.94 -47.97
C ASP A 372 -0.98 -5.96 -46.97
N LEU A 373 -1.90 -6.58 -46.22
CA LEU A 373 -1.57 -7.55 -45.18
C LEU A 373 -0.72 -8.72 -45.71
N ALA A 374 -0.98 -9.19 -46.93
CA ALA A 374 -0.23 -10.30 -47.52
C ALA A 374 1.24 -9.91 -47.79
N LYS A 375 1.46 -8.70 -48.31
CA LYS A 375 2.82 -8.16 -48.51
C LYS A 375 3.56 -7.96 -47.19
N LEU A 376 2.85 -7.58 -46.13
CA LEU A 376 3.43 -7.39 -44.80
C LEU A 376 3.79 -8.71 -44.13
N GLU A 377 2.95 -9.74 -44.27
CA GLU A 377 3.24 -11.08 -43.77
C GLU A 377 4.47 -11.69 -44.46
N ALA A 378 4.60 -11.53 -45.78
CA ALA A 378 5.80 -11.97 -46.50
C ALA A 378 7.07 -11.24 -46.02
N ASN A 379 7.00 -9.92 -45.84
CA ASN A 379 8.11 -9.13 -45.30
C ASN A 379 8.47 -9.53 -43.86
N ARG A 380 7.47 -9.92 -43.06
CA ARG A 380 7.65 -10.36 -41.67
C ARG A 380 8.57 -11.56 -41.57
N GLU A 381 8.28 -12.61 -42.33
CA GLU A 381 9.05 -13.86 -42.28
C GLU A 381 10.50 -13.64 -42.69
N GLN A 382 10.71 -12.89 -43.78
CA GLN A 382 12.04 -12.55 -44.26
C GLN A 382 12.83 -11.73 -43.23
N LYS A 383 12.19 -10.69 -42.65
CA LYS A 383 12.82 -9.82 -41.66
C LYS A 383 13.16 -10.57 -40.37
N PHE A 384 12.26 -11.40 -39.87
CA PHE A 384 12.50 -12.16 -38.64
C PHE A 384 13.54 -13.27 -38.83
N ALA A 385 13.59 -13.92 -39.99
CA ALA A 385 14.68 -14.84 -40.33
C ALA A 385 16.03 -14.13 -40.35
N HIS A 386 16.09 -12.92 -40.91
CA HIS A 386 17.31 -12.12 -40.91
C HIS A 386 17.75 -11.71 -39.50
N LEU A 387 16.82 -11.22 -38.66
CA LEU A 387 17.12 -10.86 -37.27
C LEU A 387 17.57 -12.08 -36.45
N ALA A 388 16.94 -13.25 -36.65
CA ALA A 388 17.33 -14.50 -36.00
C ALA A 388 18.76 -14.90 -36.34
N GLN A 389 19.16 -14.72 -37.61
CA GLN A 389 20.53 -15.00 -38.03
C GLN A 389 21.53 -14.05 -37.37
N ILE A 390 21.26 -12.73 -37.36
CA ILE A 390 22.14 -11.76 -36.68
C ILE A 390 22.22 -12.06 -35.17
N ALA A 391 21.10 -12.40 -34.54
CA ALA A 391 21.05 -12.76 -33.13
C ALA A 391 21.90 -14.00 -32.83
N LYS A 392 21.83 -15.02 -33.69
CA LYS A 392 22.64 -16.24 -33.57
C LYS A 392 24.13 -15.92 -33.64
N ASP A 393 24.52 -15.03 -34.54
CA ASP A 393 25.92 -14.64 -34.76
C ASP A 393 26.46 -13.81 -33.57
N ASN A 394 25.66 -12.87 -33.04
CA ASN A 394 26.04 -12.03 -31.91
C ASN A 394 25.92 -12.73 -30.54
N ARG A 395 25.08 -13.77 -30.42
CA ARG A 395 24.85 -14.46 -29.15
C ARG A 395 26.13 -15.08 -28.63
N ALA A 396 26.95 -15.69 -29.48
CA ALA A 396 28.21 -16.31 -29.04
C ALA A 396 29.13 -15.30 -28.33
N GLU A 397 29.28 -14.11 -28.90
CA GLU A 397 30.12 -13.03 -28.37
C GLU A 397 29.58 -12.48 -27.03
N ILE A 398 28.28 -12.20 -26.95
CA ILE A 398 27.64 -11.72 -25.71
C ILE A 398 27.76 -12.76 -24.58
N LEU A 399 27.60 -14.05 -24.90
CA LEU A 399 27.75 -15.12 -23.92
C LEU A 399 29.19 -15.26 -23.42
N GLU A 400 30.17 -15.06 -24.29
CA GLU A 400 31.59 -15.08 -23.93
C GLU A 400 31.95 -13.90 -23.01
N GLU A 401 31.47 -12.70 -23.31
CA GLU A 401 31.65 -11.51 -22.47
C GLU A 401 31.03 -11.68 -21.08
N GLN A 402 29.81 -12.23 -21.01
CA GLN A 402 29.14 -12.51 -19.74
C GLN A 402 29.88 -13.56 -18.90
N ARG A 403 30.39 -14.63 -19.52
CA ARG A 403 31.24 -15.64 -18.85
C ARG A 403 32.53 -15.03 -18.34
N TYR A 404 33.18 -14.19 -19.14
CA TYR A 404 34.39 -13.50 -18.76
C TYR A 404 34.15 -12.58 -17.55
N THR A 405 33.09 -11.78 -17.59
CA THR A 405 32.70 -10.87 -16.50
C THR A 405 32.40 -11.63 -15.21
N ALA A 406 31.63 -12.74 -15.30
CA ALA A 406 31.36 -13.61 -14.15
C ALA A 406 32.64 -14.17 -13.53
N THR A 407 33.57 -14.62 -14.38
CA THR A 407 34.87 -15.17 -13.95
C THR A 407 35.73 -14.11 -13.27
N LEU A 408 35.81 -12.91 -13.85
CA LEU A 408 36.55 -11.80 -13.27
C LEU A 408 35.98 -11.39 -11.90
N PHE A 409 34.66 -11.32 -11.80
CA PHE A 409 33.97 -11.00 -10.56
C PHE A 409 34.21 -12.06 -9.46
N ARG A 410 34.14 -13.36 -9.80
CA ARG A 410 34.50 -14.48 -8.89
C ARG A 410 35.92 -14.31 -8.34
N LYS A 411 36.88 -14.05 -9.22
CA LYS A 411 38.29 -13.88 -8.85
C LYS A 411 38.48 -12.68 -7.91
N GLN A 412 37.88 -11.54 -8.23
CA GLN A 412 37.94 -10.34 -7.38
C GLN A 412 37.27 -10.54 -6.02
N PHE A 413 36.15 -11.28 -5.98
CA PHE A 413 35.48 -11.61 -4.73
C PHE A 413 36.35 -12.52 -3.84
N GLN A 414 36.87 -13.62 -4.39
CA GLN A 414 37.75 -14.54 -3.68
C GLN A 414 39.01 -13.84 -3.16
N GLN A 415 39.63 -12.98 -3.98
CA GLN A 415 40.79 -12.18 -3.56
C GLN A 415 40.46 -11.28 -2.37
N ARG A 416 39.33 -10.56 -2.40
CA ARG A 416 38.90 -9.70 -1.28
C ARG A 416 38.62 -10.51 -0.02
N LEU A 417 37.98 -11.67 -0.14
CA LEU A 417 37.73 -12.55 0.99
C LEU A 417 39.02 -13.08 1.60
N GLN A 418 40.00 -13.49 0.78
CA GLN A 418 41.31 -13.95 1.27
C GLN A 418 42.11 -12.83 1.93
N GLN A 419 42.10 -11.62 1.36
CA GLN A 419 42.72 -10.44 1.98
C GLN A 419 42.13 -10.15 3.36
N ARG A 420 40.80 -10.23 3.50
CA ARG A 420 40.10 -10.07 4.78
C ARG A 420 40.47 -11.15 5.78
N LYS A 421 40.44 -12.42 5.37
CA LYS A 421 40.85 -13.55 6.22
C LYS A 421 42.28 -13.37 6.73
N HIS A 422 43.19 -12.98 5.85
CA HIS A 422 44.58 -12.69 6.23
C HIS A 422 44.66 -11.54 7.24
N TYR A 423 43.96 -10.43 6.98
CA TYR A 423 43.90 -9.30 7.90
C TYR A 423 43.37 -9.71 9.29
N TRP A 424 42.25 -10.44 9.34
CA TRP A 424 41.67 -10.92 10.59
C TRP A 424 42.59 -11.87 11.34
N LEU A 425 43.26 -12.79 10.65
CA LEU A 425 44.20 -13.73 11.26
C LEU A 425 45.42 -13.00 11.84
N THR A 426 45.95 -12.01 11.11
CA THR A 426 47.12 -11.24 11.51
C THR A 426 46.84 -10.32 12.71
N HIS A 427 45.72 -9.60 12.70
CA HIS A 427 45.42 -8.59 13.73
C HIS A 427 44.55 -9.09 14.88
N PHE A 428 43.74 -10.12 14.65
CA PHE A 428 42.79 -10.66 15.63
C PHE A 428 42.75 -12.19 15.60
N PRO A 429 43.87 -12.90 15.79
CA PRO A 429 43.97 -14.35 15.59
C PRO A 429 42.92 -15.13 16.40
N GLN A 430 42.63 -14.70 17.63
CA GLN A 430 41.63 -15.33 18.50
C GLN A 430 40.18 -15.12 18.05
N LEU A 431 39.91 -14.06 17.28
CA LEU A 431 38.56 -13.71 16.79
C LEU A 431 38.37 -14.00 15.30
N SER A 432 39.44 -14.36 14.58
CA SER A 432 39.43 -14.63 13.14
C SER A 432 38.34 -15.62 12.73
N ARG A 433 38.16 -16.70 13.49
CA ARG A 433 37.10 -17.71 13.27
C ARG A 433 35.69 -17.15 13.44
N TYR A 434 35.48 -16.19 14.36
CA TYR A 434 34.19 -15.50 14.52
C TYR A 434 33.91 -14.57 13.34
N PHE A 435 34.92 -13.84 12.84
CA PHE A 435 34.75 -12.97 11.67
C PHE A 435 34.46 -13.76 10.40
N GLU A 436 35.16 -14.88 10.20
CA GLU A 436 34.85 -15.78 9.09
C GLU A 436 33.43 -16.36 9.20
N LEU A 437 33.01 -16.73 10.42
CA LEU A 437 31.65 -17.23 10.65
C LEU A 437 30.61 -16.13 10.39
N ALA A 438 30.88 -14.89 10.77
CA ALA A 438 30.00 -13.76 10.51
C ALA A 438 29.85 -13.49 9.01
N GLU A 439 30.96 -13.52 8.27
CA GLU A 439 30.95 -13.37 6.82
C GLU A 439 30.15 -14.50 6.15
N LEU A 440 30.38 -15.76 6.50
CA LEU A 440 29.61 -16.88 5.94
C LEU A 440 28.13 -16.83 6.35
N THR A 441 27.83 -16.42 7.58
CA THR A 441 26.43 -16.24 8.05
C THR A 441 25.71 -15.18 7.23
N ARG A 442 26.42 -14.11 6.82
CA ARG A 442 25.89 -13.10 5.91
C ARG A 442 25.52 -13.72 4.56
N TRP A 443 26.43 -14.51 3.95
CA TRP A 443 26.16 -15.22 2.70
C TRP A 443 24.98 -16.19 2.81
N VAL A 444 24.94 -17.00 3.86
CA VAL A 444 23.87 -17.95 4.12
C VAL A 444 22.52 -17.24 4.29
N SER A 445 22.48 -16.14 5.04
CA SER A 445 21.24 -15.37 5.23
C SER A 445 20.72 -14.76 3.94
N ARG A 446 21.60 -14.27 3.07
CA ARG A 446 21.21 -13.68 1.78
C ARG A 446 20.83 -14.75 0.77
N GLY A 447 21.57 -15.86 0.74
CA GLY A 447 21.25 -17.04 -0.06
C GLY A 447 19.89 -17.62 0.29
N ALA A 448 19.55 -17.75 1.58
CA ALA A 448 18.23 -18.21 2.02
C ALA A 448 17.08 -17.38 1.41
N LYS A 449 17.23 -16.05 1.36
CA LYS A 449 16.21 -15.18 0.79
C LYS A 449 16.14 -15.28 -0.73
N SER A 450 17.29 -15.33 -1.42
CA SER A 450 17.30 -15.57 -2.87
C SER A 450 16.62 -16.89 -3.24
N LEU A 451 16.89 -17.96 -2.49
CA LEU A 451 16.23 -19.26 -2.68
C LEU A 451 14.71 -19.14 -2.47
N GLN A 452 14.28 -18.42 -1.43
CA GLN A 452 12.87 -18.16 -1.16
C GLN A 452 12.17 -17.39 -2.30
N GLU A 453 12.81 -16.34 -2.84
CA GLU A 453 12.28 -15.56 -3.97
C GLU A 453 12.14 -16.39 -5.25
N HIS A 454 12.91 -17.47 -5.38
CA HIS A 454 12.84 -18.42 -6.49
C HIS A 454 12.01 -19.67 -6.17
N ASN A 455 11.17 -19.63 -5.13
CA ASN A 455 10.29 -20.72 -4.69
C ASN A 455 11.01 -22.02 -4.28
N LEU A 456 12.27 -21.94 -3.85
CA LEU A 456 13.06 -23.07 -3.35
C LEU A 456 13.00 -23.13 -1.82
N SER A 457 11.80 -23.32 -1.28
CA SER A 457 11.52 -23.18 0.15
C SER A 457 12.28 -24.16 1.06
N GLU A 458 12.48 -25.40 0.61
CA GLU A 458 13.23 -26.41 1.38
C GLU A 458 14.70 -26.01 1.58
N SER A 459 15.38 -25.66 0.49
CA SER A 459 16.76 -25.15 0.53
C SER A 459 16.85 -23.84 1.32
N ALA A 460 15.88 -22.94 1.16
CA ALA A 460 15.83 -21.71 1.94
C ALA A 460 15.74 -21.99 3.46
N ASN A 461 14.88 -22.93 3.86
CA ASN A 461 14.72 -23.33 5.26
C ASN A 461 16.01 -23.92 5.82
N LYS A 462 16.70 -24.77 5.06
CA LYS A 462 18.02 -25.32 5.44
C LYS A 462 19.03 -24.20 5.71
N PHE A 463 19.09 -23.19 4.85
CA PHE A 463 19.98 -22.05 5.03
C PHE A 463 19.58 -21.17 6.23
N TYR A 464 18.28 -20.96 6.47
CA TYR A 464 17.83 -20.26 7.69
C TYR A 464 18.21 -21.01 8.98
N GLN A 465 18.18 -22.35 8.98
CA GLN A 465 18.65 -23.16 10.10
C GLN A 465 20.15 -22.98 10.33
N LEU A 466 20.97 -23.03 9.27
CA LEU A 466 22.40 -22.77 9.35
C LEU A 466 22.70 -21.36 9.87
N LYS A 467 22.00 -20.34 9.35
CA LYS A 467 22.08 -18.96 9.83
C LYS A 467 21.81 -18.88 11.34
N ASN A 468 20.69 -19.46 11.80
CA ASN A 468 20.30 -19.37 13.21
C ASN A 468 21.30 -20.09 14.13
N ARG A 469 21.82 -21.25 13.70
CA ARG A 469 22.89 -21.96 14.42
C ARG A 469 24.16 -21.12 14.50
N ALA A 470 24.56 -20.49 13.40
CA ALA A 470 25.73 -19.61 13.37
C ALA A 470 25.56 -18.37 14.24
N ILE A 471 24.40 -17.70 14.21
CA ILE A 471 24.09 -16.56 15.08
C ILE A 471 24.18 -16.95 16.55
N ALA A 472 23.72 -18.14 16.93
CA ALA A 472 23.81 -18.62 18.31
C ALA A 472 25.26 -18.76 18.81
N ILE A 473 26.21 -19.04 17.90
CA ILE A 473 27.65 -19.06 18.18
C ILE A 473 28.22 -17.64 18.14
N LEU A 474 27.89 -16.84 17.12
CA LEU A 474 28.37 -15.46 16.97
C LEU A 474 28.04 -14.58 18.18
N ASN A 475 26.91 -14.83 18.84
CA ASN A 475 26.58 -14.14 20.08
C ASN A 475 27.53 -14.45 21.24
N THR A 476 28.32 -15.53 21.19
CA THR A 476 29.39 -15.81 22.16
C THR A 476 30.70 -15.07 21.85
N CYS A 477 30.78 -14.36 20.72
CA CYS A 477 31.93 -13.52 20.40
C CYS A 477 32.07 -12.41 21.45
N PRO A 478 33.30 -12.16 21.98
CA PRO A 478 33.55 -11.06 22.90
C PRO A 478 33.18 -9.68 22.34
N LEU A 479 33.20 -9.51 21.01
CA LEU A 479 32.85 -8.26 20.36
C LEU A 479 31.36 -8.15 19.96
N ALA A 480 30.56 -9.21 20.17
CA ALA A 480 29.15 -9.16 19.77
C ALA A 480 28.35 -8.28 20.74
N LYS A 481 27.68 -7.25 20.23
CA LYS A 481 26.65 -6.49 20.95
C LYS A 481 25.29 -7.12 20.67
N LEU A 482 24.58 -7.53 21.71
CA LEU A 482 23.22 -8.06 21.61
C LEU A 482 22.22 -7.04 22.16
N SER A 483 21.28 -6.64 21.32
CA SER A 483 20.21 -5.69 21.68
C SER A 483 18.84 -6.21 21.24
N PHE A 484 17.79 -5.53 21.70
CA PHE A 484 16.40 -5.88 21.39
C PHE A 484 15.70 -4.71 20.68
N TYR A 485 15.12 -5.01 19.52
CA TYR A 485 14.27 -4.07 18.80
C TYR A 485 12.81 -4.46 18.98
N ARG A 486 12.01 -3.50 19.46
CA ARG A 486 10.55 -3.65 19.60
C ARG A 486 9.86 -2.51 18.86
N PRO A 487 9.18 -2.77 17.73
CA PRO A 487 8.45 -1.72 17.01
C PRO A 487 7.24 -1.25 17.83
N GLN A 488 6.64 -0.11 17.44
CA GLN A 488 5.46 0.46 18.10
C GLN A 488 4.27 -0.52 18.14
N TYR A 489 4.15 -1.35 17.10
CA TYR A 489 3.12 -2.39 16.99
C TYR A 489 3.80 -3.76 16.85
N PRO A 490 4.28 -4.35 17.97
CA PRO A 490 5.12 -5.54 17.93
C PRO A 490 4.32 -6.83 17.77
N ASP A 491 3.02 -6.80 18.03
CA ASP A 491 2.16 -7.97 17.98
C ASP A 491 1.61 -8.20 16.57
N TYR A 492 1.43 -9.46 16.20
CA TYR A 492 0.73 -9.85 14.99
C TYR A 492 -0.67 -10.35 15.34
N GLY A 493 -1.69 -9.78 14.69
CA GLY A 493 -3.07 -10.22 14.78
C GLY A 493 -3.52 -10.88 13.49
N TYR A 494 -4.05 -12.10 13.58
CA TYR A 494 -4.83 -12.68 12.48
C TYR A 494 -6.31 -12.32 12.67
N TYR A 495 -6.83 -11.51 11.75
CA TYR A 495 -8.24 -11.14 11.71
C TYR A 495 -8.97 -11.97 10.66
N ASP A 496 -10.01 -12.71 11.07
CA ASP A 496 -10.91 -13.29 10.10
C ASP A 496 -11.85 -12.23 9.56
N HIS A 497 -11.63 -11.82 8.32
CA HIS A 497 -12.52 -10.86 7.65
C HIS A 497 -13.90 -11.45 7.34
N TYR A 498 -14.04 -12.77 7.28
CA TYR A 498 -15.32 -13.44 6.98
C TYR A 498 -16.18 -13.60 8.22
N GLU A 499 -15.56 -13.90 9.36
CA GLU A 499 -16.26 -14.14 10.62
C GLU A 499 -16.25 -12.92 11.56
N ASP A 500 -15.63 -11.81 11.13
CA ASP A 500 -15.50 -10.56 11.88
C ASP A 500 -14.92 -10.78 13.30
N GLN A 501 -14.00 -11.74 13.42
CA GLN A 501 -13.41 -12.14 14.69
C GLN A 501 -11.90 -12.19 14.66
N PHE A 502 -11.29 -11.83 15.78
CA PHE A 502 -9.86 -11.89 15.99
C PHE A 502 -9.47 -13.31 16.41
N ILE A 503 -8.71 -14.03 15.58
CA ILE A 503 -8.46 -15.46 15.80
C ILE A 503 -7.27 -15.67 16.75
N VAL A 504 -6.13 -15.03 16.48
CA VAL A 504 -4.90 -15.22 17.26
C VAL A 504 -4.09 -13.93 17.31
N GLN A 505 -3.61 -13.58 18.51
CA GLN A 505 -2.57 -12.56 18.72
C GLN A 505 -1.25 -13.26 19.05
N VAL A 506 -0.25 -13.11 18.20
CA VAL A 506 1.12 -13.52 18.52
C VAL A 506 1.86 -12.31 19.06
N LYS A 507 2.09 -12.31 20.39
CA LYS A 507 2.78 -11.22 21.07
C LYS A 507 4.24 -11.11 20.62
N ASP A 508 4.68 -9.89 20.38
CA ASP A 508 6.05 -9.55 19.98
C ASP A 508 6.53 -10.26 18.69
N TYR A 509 5.60 -10.61 17.80
CA TYR A 509 5.89 -11.27 16.52
C TYR A 509 6.90 -10.49 15.66
N TYR A 510 6.74 -9.17 15.57
CA TYR A 510 7.62 -8.29 14.81
C TYR A 510 8.84 -7.80 15.58
N ALA A 511 9.01 -8.22 16.84
CA ALA A 511 10.19 -7.87 17.63
C ALA A 511 11.39 -8.73 17.21
N LEU A 512 12.59 -8.17 17.30
CA LEU A 512 13.82 -8.79 16.81
C LEU A 512 14.93 -8.68 17.85
N PHE A 513 15.71 -9.76 18.00
CA PHE A 513 17.05 -9.68 18.57
C PHE A 513 18.01 -9.17 17.49
N SER A 514 18.86 -8.20 17.82
CA SER A 514 19.89 -7.65 16.95
C SER A 514 21.26 -7.99 17.50
N THR A 515 22.03 -8.77 16.75
CA THR A 515 23.43 -9.08 17.02
C THR A 515 24.31 -8.24 16.11
N GLU A 516 25.18 -7.42 16.68
CA GLU A 516 26.15 -6.59 15.95
C GLU A 516 27.58 -7.01 16.32
N ILE A 517 28.46 -7.19 15.34
CA ILE A 517 29.89 -7.45 15.53
C ILE A 517 30.66 -6.46 14.67
N ILE A 518 31.47 -5.61 15.32
CA ILE A 518 32.30 -4.62 14.63
C ILE A 518 33.76 -5.08 14.74
N VAL A 519 34.43 -5.24 13.60
CA VAL A 519 35.88 -5.52 13.59
C VAL A 519 36.62 -4.27 14.07
N PRO A 520 37.42 -4.35 15.15
CA PRO A 520 38.10 -3.18 15.69
C PRO A 520 39.06 -2.58 14.65
N ASN A 521 39.18 -1.26 14.64
CA ASN A 521 40.09 -0.52 13.76
C ASN A 521 39.91 -0.75 12.26
N SER A 522 38.82 -1.37 11.81
CA SER A 522 38.48 -1.40 10.39
C SER A 522 37.78 -0.12 9.97
N SER A 523 38.30 0.53 8.94
CA SER A 523 37.63 1.65 8.26
C SER A 523 36.64 1.19 7.19
N HIS A 524 36.57 -0.11 6.91
CA HIS A 524 35.65 -0.64 5.90
C HIS A 524 34.26 -0.80 6.49
N ALA A 525 33.28 -0.14 5.87
CA ALA A 525 31.87 -0.29 6.22
C ALA A 525 31.39 -1.75 6.17
N ASP A 526 32.07 -2.59 5.38
CA ASP A 526 31.75 -4.02 5.25
C ASP A 526 32.28 -4.90 6.40
N ASP A 527 32.95 -4.33 7.41
CA ASP A 527 33.44 -5.03 8.61
C ASP A 527 32.56 -4.78 9.85
N CYS A 528 31.33 -4.31 9.64
CA CYS A 528 30.26 -4.36 10.61
C CYS A 528 29.26 -5.45 10.17
N PHE A 529 29.12 -6.48 11.00
CA PHE A 529 28.18 -7.56 10.77
C PHE A 529 26.96 -7.37 11.66
N GLN A 530 25.78 -7.26 11.05
CA GLN A 530 24.52 -7.16 11.77
C GLN A 530 23.58 -8.29 11.37
N PHE A 531 23.05 -8.98 12.38
CA PHE A 531 22.12 -10.09 12.19
C PHE A 531 20.87 -9.89 13.03
N HIS A 532 19.72 -10.18 12.42
CA HIS A 532 18.44 -10.17 13.11
C HIS A 532 17.87 -11.56 13.24
N THR A 533 17.40 -11.86 14.45
CA THR A 533 16.68 -13.10 14.77
C THR A 533 15.30 -12.73 15.29
N PRO A 534 14.20 -13.21 14.65
CA PRO A 534 12.85 -13.02 15.16
C PRO A 534 12.72 -13.41 16.62
N TYR A 535 11.99 -12.61 17.42
CA TYR A 535 11.82 -12.87 18.85
C TYR A 535 11.29 -14.28 19.12
N THR A 536 10.35 -14.74 18.29
CA THR A 536 9.75 -16.08 18.37
C THR A 536 10.77 -17.21 18.28
N ILE A 537 11.87 -17.00 17.56
CA ILE A 537 12.99 -17.94 17.40
C ILE A 537 14.04 -17.71 18.49
N GLY A 538 14.43 -16.44 18.70
CA GLY A 538 15.56 -16.07 19.56
C GLY A 538 15.28 -16.19 21.06
N LYS A 539 14.02 -16.19 21.50
CA LYS A 539 13.65 -16.25 22.93
C LYS A 539 14.18 -17.49 23.67
N ASN A 540 14.49 -18.56 22.93
CA ASN A 540 15.06 -19.80 23.48
C ASN A 540 16.60 -19.84 23.42
N ILE A 541 17.22 -18.87 22.76
CA ILE A 541 18.66 -18.82 22.47
C ILE A 541 19.33 -17.68 23.27
N PHE A 542 18.61 -16.57 23.45
CA PHE A 542 19.12 -15.33 24.03
C PHE A 542 18.61 -15.07 25.44
N PRO A 543 19.23 -14.13 26.18
CA PRO A 543 18.75 -13.73 27.50
C PRO A 543 17.32 -13.15 27.42
N PRO A 544 16.61 -13.11 28.55
CA PRO A 544 15.33 -12.42 28.64
C PRO A 544 15.42 -10.98 28.11
N ILE A 545 14.45 -10.54 27.32
CA ILE A 545 14.46 -9.20 26.67
C ILE A 545 14.58 -8.04 27.67
N LYS A 546 14.11 -8.24 28.90
CA LYS A 546 14.24 -7.28 30.01
C LYS A 546 15.71 -7.02 30.41
N ASN A 547 16.64 -7.90 30.05
CA ASN A 547 18.07 -7.77 30.31
C ASN A 547 18.82 -7.11 29.13
N LEU A 548 18.16 -6.88 27.99
CA LEU A 548 18.81 -6.30 26.81
C LEU A 548 18.57 -4.79 26.73
N GLU A 549 19.48 -4.09 26.05
CA GLU A 549 19.29 -2.69 25.63
C GLU A 549 18.18 -2.67 24.56
N GLN A 550 17.14 -1.86 24.79
CA GLN A 550 16.13 -1.62 23.76
C GLN A 550 16.66 -0.57 22.79
N VAL A 551 16.83 -0.95 21.53
CA VAL A 551 17.32 -0.06 20.48
C VAL A 551 16.20 0.34 19.54
N ASN A 552 16.23 1.59 19.07
CA ASN A 552 15.39 2.03 17.97
C ASN A 552 16.08 1.69 16.65
N HIS A 553 15.47 0.79 15.87
CA HIS A 553 15.92 0.54 14.51
C HIS A 553 15.23 1.50 13.55
N VAL A 554 16.00 2.41 12.97
CA VAL A 554 15.61 3.10 11.74
C VAL A 554 16.20 2.27 10.61
N GLU A 555 15.38 1.84 9.66
CA GLU A 555 15.88 1.22 8.42
C GLU A 555 16.79 2.22 7.70
N LYS A 556 18.10 2.09 7.87
CA LYS A 556 19.05 2.92 7.13
C LYS A 556 19.14 2.41 5.69
N GLN A 557 19.21 3.32 4.73
CA GLN A 557 19.56 2.96 3.35
C GLN A 557 21.06 2.60 3.30
N GLY A 558 21.38 1.34 2.98
CA GLY A 558 22.77 0.84 2.89
C GLY A 558 22.79 -0.66 2.58
N ARG A 559 23.96 -1.23 2.25
CA ARG A 559 24.14 -2.66 1.93
C ARG A 559 23.71 -3.63 3.05
N PHE A 560 23.39 -3.11 4.24
CA PHE A 560 23.05 -3.82 5.46
C PHE A 560 21.58 -3.64 5.89
N ARG A 561 20.63 -3.66 4.95
CA ARG A 561 19.22 -3.86 5.31
C ARG A 561 18.94 -5.34 5.55
N PHE A 562 17.91 -5.61 6.35
CA PHE A 562 17.32 -6.92 6.61
C PHE A 562 17.38 -7.84 5.40
N GLY A 563 18.34 -8.77 5.45
CA GLY A 563 18.62 -9.79 4.44
C GLY A 563 18.17 -9.41 3.05
N HIS A 564 18.88 -8.57 2.29
CA HIS A 564 18.60 -8.51 0.86
C HIS A 564 18.95 -9.84 0.20
N PRO A 565 18.21 -10.27 -0.84
CA PRO A 565 18.68 -11.37 -1.66
C PRO A 565 20.09 -11.06 -2.20
N LEU A 566 20.80 -12.12 -2.58
CA LEU A 566 21.99 -12.01 -3.43
C LEU A 566 21.59 -11.27 -4.71
N THR A 567 22.44 -10.35 -5.15
CA THR A 567 22.32 -9.75 -6.49
C THR A 567 22.62 -10.80 -7.56
N ASN A 568 22.26 -10.56 -8.81
CA ASN A 568 22.56 -11.54 -9.88
C ASN A 568 24.06 -11.83 -9.98
N LEU A 569 24.93 -10.81 -9.91
CA LEU A 569 26.39 -11.03 -9.88
C LEU A 569 26.83 -11.92 -8.72
N GLU A 570 26.18 -11.79 -7.56
CA GLU A 570 26.48 -12.62 -6.39
C GLU A 570 25.90 -14.03 -6.50
N LEU A 571 24.78 -14.22 -7.19
CA LEU A 571 24.27 -15.55 -7.52
C LEU A 571 25.25 -16.32 -8.42
N LEU A 572 25.97 -15.64 -9.32
CA LEU A 572 27.00 -16.29 -10.15
C LEU A 572 28.17 -16.84 -9.34
N ILE A 573 28.45 -16.29 -8.15
CA ILE A 573 29.56 -16.72 -7.29
C ILE A 573 29.10 -17.59 -6.13
N PHE A 574 27.80 -17.55 -5.82
CA PHE A 574 27.22 -18.32 -4.74
C PHE A 574 26.94 -19.73 -5.21
N ASN A 575 27.82 -20.66 -4.83
CA ASN A 575 27.51 -22.08 -4.88
C ASN A 575 26.89 -22.49 -3.52
N PRO A 576 25.59 -22.85 -3.47
CA PRO A 576 24.92 -23.22 -2.23
C PRO A 576 25.60 -24.39 -1.50
N GLU A 577 25.99 -25.43 -2.23
CA GLU A 577 26.65 -26.61 -1.65
C GLU A 577 28.01 -26.24 -1.07
N GLU A 578 28.79 -25.42 -1.78
CA GLU A 578 30.10 -24.95 -1.31
C GLU A 578 29.96 -24.10 -0.04
N ILE A 579 29.04 -23.14 -0.02
CA ILE A 579 28.80 -22.27 1.15
C ILE A 579 28.28 -23.08 2.33
N GLU A 580 27.40 -24.05 2.09
CA GLU A 580 26.93 -24.97 3.11
C GLU A 580 28.09 -25.77 3.72
N ASN A 581 28.94 -26.37 2.88
CA ASN A 581 30.09 -27.15 3.35
C ASN A 581 31.08 -26.28 4.13
N GLN A 582 31.34 -25.06 3.66
CA GLN A 582 32.21 -24.09 4.36
C GLN A 582 31.63 -23.70 5.73
N ILE A 583 30.35 -23.34 5.81
CA ILE A 583 29.76 -22.94 7.10
C ILE A 583 29.65 -24.12 8.06
N LEU A 584 29.29 -25.32 7.60
CA LEU A 584 29.26 -26.52 8.44
C LEU A 584 30.65 -26.87 8.97
N GLY A 585 31.67 -26.82 8.12
CA GLY A 585 33.06 -27.03 8.51
C GLY A 585 33.50 -26.05 9.61
N LEU A 586 33.11 -24.78 9.48
CA LEU A 586 33.43 -23.75 10.48
C LEU A 586 32.62 -23.89 11.77
N LEU A 587 31.33 -24.21 11.69
CA LEU A 587 30.48 -24.47 12.86
C LEU A 587 31.03 -25.61 13.72
N ASN A 588 31.61 -26.64 13.10
CA ASN A 588 32.19 -27.79 13.79
C ASN A 588 33.53 -27.48 14.48
N GLN A 589 34.14 -26.32 14.23
CA GLN A 589 35.35 -25.87 14.94
C GLN A 589 35.05 -25.29 16.33
N PHE A 590 33.78 -25.05 16.66
CA PHE A 590 33.35 -24.57 17.98
C PHE A 590 32.78 -25.74 18.79
N SER A 591 33.40 -26.08 19.92
CA SER A 591 32.88 -27.15 20.77
C SER A 591 31.62 -26.71 21.52
N ALA A 592 30.77 -27.67 21.88
CA ALA A 592 29.55 -27.39 22.65
C ALA A 592 29.89 -26.80 24.03
N GLU A 593 30.97 -27.25 24.65
CA GLU A 593 31.49 -26.76 25.93
C GLU A 593 31.98 -25.31 25.81
N GLU A 594 32.72 -24.97 24.76
CA GLU A 594 33.19 -23.60 24.52
C GLU A 594 32.00 -22.65 24.34
N ILE A 595 31.01 -23.04 23.52
CA ILE A 595 29.81 -22.24 23.29
C ILE A 595 29.03 -22.05 24.59
N HIS A 596 28.88 -23.11 25.38
CA HIS A 596 28.15 -23.06 26.64
C HIS A 596 28.83 -22.14 27.67
N TYR A 597 30.14 -22.32 27.87
CA TYR A 597 30.93 -21.51 28.80
C TYR A 597 30.88 -20.03 28.44
N ARG A 598 31.21 -19.66 27.20
CA ARG A 598 31.22 -18.25 26.75
C ARG A 598 29.83 -17.62 26.80
N ARG A 599 28.78 -18.41 26.56
CA ARG A 599 27.40 -17.93 26.67
C ARG A 599 27.06 -17.59 28.12
N GLN A 600 27.43 -18.44 29.08
CA GLN A 600 27.21 -18.17 30.50
C GLN A 600 27.94 -16.92 30.97
N GLU A 601 29.23 -16.81 30.61
CA GLU A 601 30.06 -15.64 30.90
C GLU A 601 29.39 -14.36 30.39
N LYS A 602 29.09 -14.30 29.10
CA LYS A 602 28.48 -13.12 28.49
C LYS A 602 27.10 -12.76 29.04
N PHE A 603 26.27 -13.77 29.32
CA PHE A 603 24.92 -13.51 29.83
C PHE A 603 24.95 -13.06 31.29
N SER A 604 25.97 -13.46 32.05
CA SER A 604 26.27 -12.90 33.37
C SER A 604 26.67 -11.43 33.25
N ASP A 605 27.57 -11.10 32.32
CA ASP A 605 28.03 -9.71 32.12
C ASP A 605 26.86 -8.78 31.76
N ILE A 606 26.03 -9.17 30.79
CA ILE A 606 24.82 -8.42 30.39
C ILE A 606 23.85 -8.23 31.58
N ALA A 607 23.78 -9.20 32.49
CA ALA A 607 22.91 -9.11 33.65
C ALA A 607 23.48 -8.21 34.76
N GLN A 608 24.81 -8.05 34.83
CA GLN A 608 25.50 -7.21 35.82
C GLN A 608 25.63 -5.74 35.38
N GLU A 609 25.59 -5.45 34.08
CA GLU A 609 25.63 -4.08 33.55
C GLU A 609 24.33 -3.28 33.74
N LYS A 610 23.26 -3.89 34.28
CA LYS A 610 21.99 -3.24 34.65
C LYS A 610 21.87 -3.07 36.16
#